data_AF-A0A2R3MWR1-F1
#
_entry.id   AF-A0A2R3MWR1-F1
#
_cell.length_a   1.000
_cell.length_b   1.000
_cell.length_c   1.000
_cell.angle_alpha   90.00
_cell.angle_beta   90.00
_cell.angle_gamma   90.00
#
_symmetry.space_group_name_H-M   'P 1'
#
loop_
_entity.id
_entity.type
_entity.pdbx_description
1 polymer ?
#
loop_
_entity_poly.entity_id
_entity_poly.type
_entity_poly.pdbx_seq_one_letter_code
_entity_poly.pdbx_strand_id
1 'polypeptide(L)'
;MTSPQHILSSTWNEEEPLKLWALPFGNPIKLNDEREDIKLCNIGIIDGKLHLQTVSPFNEEFGSKYHSFDMVDQQGNKIEDDYSFSFIRDASGNIVNLSQANALNTGVYRHKEYVFSVDTDKLSSYKILYSFDVISGIEGNWWISANLSDSTKQMRSLICSDEIEGHIFKNLLISPLGIEAHGSCPKENCIADEMKLSLETSSGYISTLFGGGSWENQEFHAHWNVEKPINVDEIIAIHINEHRIPLR
;
A
#
# COMPACT_ATOMS: atom_id res chain seq x y z
N MET A 1 -22.28 11.95 -22.22
CA MET A 1 -21.52 11.13 -21.26
C MET A 1 -22.31 11.15 -19.97
N THR A 2 -22.93 10.03 -19.64
CA THR A 2 -23.77 9.85 -18.46
C THR A 2 -23.21 8.64 -17.72
N SER A 3 -22.71 8.85 -16.48
CA SER A 3 -22.29 7.75 -15.61
C SER A 3 -23.45 6.80 -15.35
N PRO A 4 -23.24 5.47 -15.32
CA PRO A 4 -24.27 4.59 -14.82
C PRO A 4 -24.30 4.66 -13.29
N GLN A 5 -25.42 5.16 -12.75
CA GLN A 5 -25.81 4.91 -11.37
C GLN A 5 -26.38 3.51 -11.30
N HIS A 6 -25.72 2.60 -10.60
CA HIS A 6 -26.32 1.31 -10.24
C HIS A 6 -26.91 1.44 -8.82
N ILE A 7 -28.23 1.57 -8.76
CA ILE A 7 -29.00 1.42 -7.52
C ILE A 7 -29.31 -0.08 -7.38
N LEU A 8 -28.69 -0.73 -6.41
CA LEU A 8 -29.14 -2.06 -5.94
C LEU A 8 -30.23 -1.84 -4.90
N SER A 9 -31.48 -2.16 -5.24
CA SER A 9 -32.58 -2.25 -4.28
C SER A 9 -32.96 -3.71 -4.08
N SER A 10 -32.93 -4.20 -2.85
CA SER A 10 -33.63 -5.42 -2.46
C SER A 10 -34.76 -5.05 -1.50
N THR A 11 -35.99 -5.36 -1.89
CA THR A 11 -37.16 -5.28 -1.02
C THR A 11 -37.33 -6.61 -0.31
N TRP A 12 -37.40 -6.59 1.02
CA TRP A 12 -37.64 -7.76 1.86
C TRP A 12 -39.10 -7.75 2.32
N ASN A 13 -39.82 -8.84 2.06
CA ASN A 13 -41.16 -9.07 2.59
C ASN A 13 -41.07 -9.60 4.03
N GLU A 14 -41.97 -9.10 4.88
CA GLU A 14 -42.15 -9.46 6.29
C GLU A 14 -42.72 -10.88 6.46
N GLU A 15 -42.21 -11.61 7.45
CA GLU A 15 -42.94 -12.29 8.55
C GLU A 15 -42.13 -13.48 9.14
N GLU A 16 -42.21 -13.62 10.48
CA GLU A 16 -41.82 -14.73 11.39
C GLU A 16 -40.45 -14.70 12.12
N PRO A 17 -40.39 -15.16 13.39
CA PRO A 17 -39.42 -14.70 14.39
C PRO A 17 -38.12 -15.54 14.47
N LEU A 18 -37.08 -14.86 14.97
CA LEU A 18 -35.72 -15.33 15.29
C LEU A 18 -35.65 -16.80 15.75
N LYS A 19 -35.05 -17.63 14.90
CA LYS A 19 -34.39 -18.89 15.30
C LYS A 19 -32.90 -18.76 15.07
N LEU A 20 -32.12 -19.09 16.09
CA LEU A 20 -30.68 -19.31 16.01
C LEU A 20 -30.42 -20.49 15.06
N TRP A 21 -29.75 -20.25 13.94
CA TRP A 21 -29.22 -21.28 13.06
C TRP A 21 -27.73 -21.01 12.84
N ALA A 22 -26.89 -21.98 13.19
CA ALA A 22 -25.61 -22.09 12.51
C ALA A 22 -25.90 -22.29 11.01
N LEU A 23 -25.23 -21.47 10.19
CA LEU A 23 -25.42 -21.23 8.76
C LEU A 23 -25.94 -22.42 7.92
N PRO A 24 -26.97 -22.15 7.10
CA PRO A 24 -26.94 -22.58 5.71
C PRO A 24 -27.21 -21.41 4.75
N PHE A 25 -26.29 -21.25 3.80
CA PHE A 25 -26.48 -20.74 2.44
C PHE A 25 -27.78 -19.95 2.18
N GLY A 26 -27.70 -18.62 2.23
CA GLY A 26 -28.50 -17.77 1.37
C GLY A 26 -27.57 -17.30 0.28
N ASN A 27 -27.60 -17.95 -0.89
CA ASN A 27 -26.88 -17.55 -2.10
C ASN A 27 -27.24 -16.08 -2.38
N PRO A 28 -26.44 -15.07 -1.97
CA PRO A 28 -26.79 -13.72 -2.33
C PRO A 28 -26.53 -13.69 -3.83
N ILE A 29 -27.60 -13.46 -4.60
CA ILE A 29 -27.57 -13.39 -6.06
C ILE A 29 -26.26 -12.75 -6.47
N LYS A 30 -25.39 -13.57 -7.11
CA LYS A 30 -24.01 -13.27 -7.50
C LYS A 30 -23.73 -11.76 -7.49
N LEU A 31 -22.93 -11.28 -6.53
CA LEU A 31 -22.06 -10.14 -6.80
C LEU A 31 -21.03 -10.64 -7.81
N ASN A 32 -21.47 -10.81 -9.05
CA ASN A 32 -20.60 -10.92 -10.16
C ASN A 32 -20.22 -9.50 -10.50
N ASP A 33 -18.97 -9.14 -10.27
CA ASP A 33 -18.38 -8.23 -11.24
C ASP A 33 -18.39 -8.92 -12.62
N GLU A 34 -18.14 -8.19 -13.70
CA GLU A 34 -18.11 -8.78 -15.05
C GLU A 34 -17.07 -9.91 -15.20
N ARG A 35 -16.20 -10.12 -14.18
CA ARG A 35 -15.06 -11.04 -14.17
C ARG A 35 -15.29 -12.30 -13.31
N GLU A 36 -16.29 -12.29 -12.45
CA GLU A 36 -16.68 -13.34 -11.50
C GLU A 36 -15.59 -13.78 -10.50
N ASP A 37 -14.56 -12.95 -10.28
CA ASP A 37 -13.39 -13.31 -9.45
C ASP A 37 -13.59 -12.97 -7.96
N ILE A 38 -14.39 -11.97 -7.60
CA ILE A 38 -14.79 -11.69 -6.22
C ILE A 38 -16.23 -12.17 -5.99
N LYS A 39 -16.48 -12.86 -4.88
CA LYS A 39 -17.80 -13.38 -4.53
C LYS A 39 -18.18 -12.99 -3.10
N LEU A 40 -19.38 -12.46 -2.92
CA LEU A 40 -20.02 -12.40 -1.60
C LEU A 40 -20.42 -13.83 -1.22
N CYS A 41 -19.71 -14.42 -0.27
CA CYS A 41 -19.91 -15.81 0.15
C CYS A 41 -20.78 -15.93 1.39
N ASN A 42 -20.94 -14.86 2.17
CA ASN A 42 -21.86 -14.84 3.30
C ASN A 42 -22.39 -13.42 3.60
N ILE A 43 -23.63 -13.35 4.05
CA ILE A 43 -24.26 -12.14 4.57
C ILE A 43 -25.28 -12.53 5.65
N GLY A 44 -25.30 -11.85 6.78
CA GLY A 44 -26.27 -12.13 7.83
C GLY A 44 -26.16 -11.24 9.04
N ILE A 45 -27.15 -11.35 9.94
CA ILE A 45 -27.13 -10.69 11.25
C ILE A 45 -26.60 -11.67 12.30
N ILE A 46 -25.53 -11.29 12.99
CA ILE A 46 -24.94 -12.04 14.11
C ILE A 46 -24.78 -11.06 15.26
N ASP A 47 -25.30 -11.41 16.44
CA ASP A 47 -25.25 -10.58 17.65
C ASP A 47 -25.70 -9.12 17.44
N GLY A 48 -26.74 -8.93 16.62
CA GLY A 48 -27.32 -7.61 16.30
C GLY A 48 -26.52 -6.79 15.28
N LYS A 49 -25.47 -7.35 14.69
CA LYS A 49 -24.63 -6.68 13.69
C LYS A 49 -24.75 -7.32 12.33
N LEU A 50 -24.57 -6.54 11.27
CA LEU A 50 -24.52 -7.04 9.90
C LEU A 50 -23.12 -7.51 9.55
N HIS A 51 -22.99 -8.77 9.17
CA HIS A 51 -21.76 -9.38 8.70
C HIS A 51 -21.83 -9.56 7.18
N LEU A 52 -20.77 -9.13 6.49
CA LEU A 52 -20.59 -9.29 5.05
C LEU A 52 -19.25 -9.98 4.80
N GLN A 53 -19.26 -11.14 4.15
CA GLN A 53 -18.05 -11.91 3.88
C GLN A 53 -17.85 -12.13 2.39
N THR A 54 -16.63 -11.88 1.94
CA THR A 54 -16.18 -12.11 0.57
C THR A 54 -15.14 -13.20 0.48
N VAL A 55 -15.00 -13.74 -0.73
CA VAL A 55 -13.87 -14.55 -1.17
C VAL A 55 -13.33 -14.01 -2.48
N SER A 56 -12.00 -13.91 -2.60
CA SER A 56 -11.28 -13.50 -3.82
C SER A 56 -10.01 -14.32 -4.00
N PRO A 57 -9.44 -14.41 -5.21
CA PRO A 57 -8.09 -14.93 -5.42
C PRO A 57 -7.06 -14.13 -4.62
N PHE A 58 -6.10 -14.83 -3.99
CA PHE A 58 -5.04 -14.21 -3.17
C PHE A 58 -3.76 -13.94 -3.96
N ASN A 59 -3.29 -14.94 -4.72
CA ASN A 59 -1.96 -14.95 -5.37
C ASN A 59 -2.00 -14.69 -6.87
N GLU A 60 -3.01 -13.97 -7.33
CA GLU A 60 -3.11 -13.56 -8.73
C GLU A 60 -2.71 -12.09 -8.85
N GLU A 61 -1.93 -11.74 -9.86
CA GLU A 61 -1.51 -10.36 -10.15
C GLU A 61 -2.67 -9.55 -10.73
N PHE A 62 -3.43 -10.18 -11.64
CA PHE A 62 -4.54 -9.56 -12.35
C PHE A 62 -5.89 -9.89 -11.72
N GLY A 63 -6.93 -9.20 -12.19
CA GLY A 63 -8.29 -9.34 -11.70
C GLY A 63 -8.70 -8.19 -10.79
N SER A 64 -9.84 -8.36 -10.14
CA SER A 64 -10.39 -7.41 -9.19
C SER A 64 -9.64 -7.50 -7.86
N LYS A 65 -9.19 -6.35 -7.37
CA LYS A 65 -8.34 -6.18 -6.19
C LYS A 65 -8.86 -5.05 -5.31
N TYR A 66 -8.28 -4.96 -4.11
CA TYR A 66 -8.53 -3.87 -3.16
C TYR A 66 -10.02 -3.58 -2.91
N HIS A 67 -10.83 -4.63 -2.86
CA HIS A 67 -12.26 -4.48 -2.72
C HIS A 67 -12.66 -4.04 -1.31
N SER A 68 -13.73 -3.25 -1.24
CA SER A 68 -14.31 -2.76 0.00
C SER A 68 -15.83 -2.68 -0.06
N PHE A 69 -16.45 -2.76 1.12
CA PHE A 69 -17.86 -2.45 1.30
C PHE A 69 -17.98 -1.22 2.18
N ASP A 70 -18.78 -0.28 1.73
CA ASP A 70 -19.24 0.83 2.55
C ASP A 70 -20.74 0.65 2.81
N MET A 71 -21.20 1.03 3.99
CA MET A 71 -22.63 1.11 4.28
C MET A 71 -23.04 2.58 4.33
N VAL A 72 -24.21 2.91 3.79
CA VAL A 72 -24.79 4.26 3.88
C VAL A 72 -26.21 4.22 4.42
N ASP A 73 -26.57 5.23 5.21
CA ASP A 73 -27.95 5.42 5.69
C ASP A 73 -28.87 6.02 4.61
N GLN A 74 -30.14 6.25 4.97
CA GLN A 74 -31.12 6.88 4.06
C GLN A 74 -30.76 8.32 3.68
N GLN A 75 -29.97 9.00 4.51
CA GLN A 75 -29.50 10.37 4.29
C GLN A 75 -28.24 10.38 3.41
N GLY A 76 -27.66 9.22 3.11
CA GLY A 76 -26.44 9.07 2.33
C GLY A 76 -25.16 9.23 3.16
N ASN A 77 -25.25 9.26 4.50
CA ASN A 77 -24.07 9.30 5.34
C ASN A 77 -23.43 7.92 5.36
N LYS A 78 -22.10 7.90 5.25
CA LYS A 78 -21.31 6.68 5.40
C LYS A 78 -21.32 6.21 6.85
N ILE A 79 -21.51 4.91 7.01
CA ILE A 79 -21.36 4.17 8.26
C ILE A 79 -20.13 3.28 8.09
N GLU A 80 -19.10 3.55 8.90
CA GLU A 80 -17.88 2.74 8.93
C GLU A 80 -18.18 1.36 9.53
N ASP A 81 -17.41 0.35 9.13
CA ASP A 81 -17.43 -0.94 9.82
C ASP A 81 -16.89 -0.78 11.24
N ASP A 82 -17.47 -1.52 12.19
CA ASP A 82 -16.94 -1.61 13.54
C ASP A 82 -15.55 -2.25 13.53
N TYR A 83 -15.40 -3.25 12.65
CA TYR A 83 -14.15 -3.90 12.33
C TYR A 83 -14.27 -4.71 11.05
N SER A 84 -13.12 -4.93 10.42
CA SER A 84 -12.96 -5.88 9.34
C SER A 84 -11.70 -6.71 9.56
N PHE A 85 -11.73 -7.94 9.06
CA PHE A 85 -10.59 -8.85 9.14
C PHE A 85 -10.49 -9.69 7.89
N SER A 86 -9.28 -10.17 7.62
CA SER A 86 -9.03 -11.07 6.50
C SER A 86 -8.24 -12.28 6.94
N PHE A 87 -8.55 -13.42 6.33
CA PHE A 87 -7.77 -14.65 6.46
C PHE A 87 -7.59 -15.29 5.09
N ILE A 88 -6.56 -16.12 4.97
CA ILE A 88 -6.19 -16.78 3.71
C ILE A 88 -6.42 -18.26 3.86
N ARG A 89 -6.91 -18.90 2.80
CA ARG A 89 -7.08 -20.35 2.70
C ARG A 89 -6.22 -20.95 1.60
N ASP A 90 -5.73 -22.15 1.85
CA ASP A 90 -5.06 -22.97 0.84
C ASP A 90 -6.07 -23.60 -0.13
N ALA A 91 -5.57 -24.33 -1.12
CA ALA A 91 -6.40 -25.05 -2.10
C ALA A 91 -7.31 -26.13 -1.47
N SER A 92 -6.95 -26.63 -0.28
CA SER A 92 -7.73 -27.62 0.47
C SER A 92 -8.77 -26.97 1.40
N GLY A 93 -8.82 -25.64 1.47
CA GLY A 93 -9.74 -24.86 2.29
C GLY A 93 -9.31 -24.66 3.74
N ASN A 94 -8.07 -25.04 4.10
CA ASN A 94 -7.52 -24.81 5.44
C ASN A 94 -7.04 -23.36 5.58
N ILE A 95 -7.15 -22.80 6.79
CA ILE A 95 -6.62 -21.47 7.08
C ILE A 95 -5.09 -21.53 7.09
N VAL A 96 -4.47 -20.64 6.32
CA VAL A 96 -3.01 -20.50 6.23
C VAL A 96 -2.50 -19.72 7.43
N ASN A 97 -1.52 -20.28 8.14
CA ASN A 97 -0.83 -19.57 9.21
C ASN A 97 0.28 -18.67 8.63
N LEU A 98 0.01 -17.37 8.56
CA LEU A 98 0.93 -16.37 8.02
C LEU A 98 2.25 -16.21 8.81
N SER A 99 2.35 -16.75 10.03
CA SER A 99 3.60 -16.71 10.81
C SER A 99 4.64 -17.71 10.33
N GLN A 100 4.31 -18.60 9.38
CA GLN A 100 5.21 -19.62 8.87
C GLN A 100 5.96 -19.14 7.63
N ALA A 101 7.22 -19.57 7.51
CA ALA A 101 8.00 -19.36 6.29
C ALA A 101 7.25 -19.95 5.08
N ASN A 102 7.15 -19.18 3.99
CA ASN A 102 6.43 -19.53 2.75
C ASN A 102 4.89 -19.60 2.85
N ALA A 103 4.27 -19.16 3.95
CA ALA A 103 2.81 -19.15 4.09
C ALA A 103 2.10 -18.44 2.92
N LEU A 104 2.66 -17.33 2.46
CA LEU A 104 2.14 -16.55 1.33
C LEU A 104 2.11 -17.36 0.02
N ASN A 105 3.01 -18.32 -0.19
CA ASN A 105 3.06 -19.14 -1.41
C ASN A 105 1.99 -20.24 -1.43
N THR A 106 1.37 -20.53 -0.29
CA THR A 106 0.38 -21.62 -0.16
C THR A 106 -1.07 -21.11 -0.23
N GLY A 107 -1.28 -19.80 -0.04
CA GLY A 107 -2.59 -19.18 -0.09
C GLY A 107 -3.16 -19.16 -1.50
N VAL A 108 -4.42 -19.53 -1.64
CA VAL A 108 -5.15 -19.47 -2.93
C VAL A 108 -6.31 -18.47 -2.84
N TYR A 109 -7.03 -18.49 -1.72
CA TYR A 109 -8.21 -17.64 -1.52
C TYR A 109 -8.02 -16.71 -0.34
N ARG A 110 -8.39 -15.44 -0.52
CA ARG A 110 -8.53 -14.47 0.57
C ARG A 110 -9.99 -14.35 0.91
N HIS A 111 -10.31 -14.51 2.19
CA HIS A 111 -11.59 -14.11 2.73
C HIS A 111 -11.44 -12.78 3.45
N LYS A 112 -12.43 -11.92 3.29
CA LYS A 112 -12.52 -10.67 4.04
C LYS A 112 -13.93 -10.50 4.58
N GLU A 113 -14.02 -10.18 5.86
CA GLU A 113 -15.28 -9.97 6.57
C GLU A 113 -15.36 -8.54 7.07
N TYR A 114 -16.53 -7.93 6.92
CA TYR A 114 -16.88 -6.60 7.38
C TYR A 114 -18.06 -6.71 8.34
N VAL A 115 -17.97 -6.02 9.47
CA VAL A 115 -19.00 -6.06 10.51
C VAL A 115 -19.50 -4.66 10.79
N PHE A 116 -20.79 -4.44 10.60
CA PHE A 116 -21.44 -3.14 10.76
C PHE A 116 -22.45 -3.16 11.90
N SER A 117 -22.41 -2.16 12.77
CA SER A 117 -23.51 -1.86 13.68
C SER A 117 -24.72 -1.35 12.89
N VAL A 118 -25.86 -2.02 13.06
CA VAL A 118 -27.12 -1.70 12.35
C VAL A 118 -28.30 -1.73 13.32
N ASP A 119 -29.31 -0.93 13.02
CA ASP A 119 -30.64 -1.11 13.58
C ASP A 119 -31.34 -2.24 12.81
N THR A 120 -31.47 -3.41 13.42
CA THR A 120 -32.04 -4.61 12.79
C THR A 120 -33.50 -4.42 12.37
N ASP A 121 -34.22 -3.50 13.01
CA ASP A 121 -35.62 -3.18 12.68
C ASP A 121 -35.71 -2.24 11.45
N LYS A 122 -34.57 -1.69 11.01
CA LYS A 122 -34.48 -0.74 9.89
C LYS A 122 -33.48 -1.18 8.82
N LEU A 123 -33.26 -2.47 8.62
CA LEU A 123 -32.29 -2.96 7.63
C LEU A 123 -32.54 -2.44 6.21
N SER A 124 -33.81 -2.29 5.82
CA SER A 124 -34.22 -1.74 4.51
C SER A 124 -33.86 -0.26 4.32
N SER A 125 -33.46 0.43 5.39
CA SER A 125 -33.04 1.82 5.38
C SER A 125 -31.58 2.00 4.95
N TYR A 126 -30.76 0.95 5.06
CA TYR A 126 -29.36 0.98 4.69
C TYR A 126 -29.13 0.55 3.25
N LYS A 127 -28.06 1.06 2.65
CA LYS A 127 -27.56 0.59 1.35
C LYS A 127 -26.11 0.15 1.52
N ILE A 128 -25.77 -0.95 0.86
CA ILE A 128 -24.40 -1.44 0.79
C ILE A 128 -23.82 -0.99 -0.56
N LEU A 129 -22.69 -0.30 -0.51
CA LEU A 129 -21.91 0.10 -1.67
C LEU A 129 -20.70 -0.84 -1.76
N TYR A 130 -20.43 -1.33 -2.97
CA TYR A 130 -19.31 -2.20 -3.25
C TYR A 130 -18.36 -1.51 -4.21
N SER A 131 -17.07 -1.49 -3.87
CA SER A 131 -16.01 -0.90 -4.70
C SER A 131 -14.83 -1.86 -4.81
N PHE A 132 -14.13 -1.81 -5.94
CA PHE A 132 -12.94 -2.60 -6.22
C PHE A 132 -12.12 -1.93 -7.31
N ASP A 133 -10.83 -2.22 -7.31
CA ASP A 133 -9.91 -1.87 -8.39
C ASP A 133 -9.78 -3.03 -9.35
N VAL A 134 -9.50 -2.70 -10.60
CA VAL A 134 -9.31 -3.67 -11.67
C VAL A 134 -7.87 -3.58 -12.14
N ILE A 135 -7.09 -4.64 -11.88
CA ILE A 135 -5.71 -4.75 -12.36
C ILE A 135 -5.68 -5.63 -13.60
N SER A 136 -5.02 -5.14 -14.64
CA SER A 136 -4.82 -5.86 -15.91
C SER A 136 -3.42 -5.61 -16.42
N GLY A 137 -2.87 -6.57 -17.16
CA GLY A 137 -1.56 -6.46 -17.77
C GLY A 137 -1.29 -7.61 -18.74
N ILE A 138 -0.03 -7.71 -19.17
CA ILE A 138 0.43 -8.73 -20.11
C ILE A 138 1.48 -9.57 -19.39
N GLU A 139 1.17 -10.86 -19.23
CA GLU A 139 2.14 -11.85 -18.74
C GLU A 139 3.23 -12.09 -19.78
N GLY A 140 4.48 -12.21 -19.31
CA GLY A 140 5.60 -12.48 -20.19
C GLY A 140 6.90 -12.61 -19.41
N ASN A 141 7.89 -13.24 -20.05
CA ASN A 141 9.24 -13.25 -19.53
C ASN A 141 9.92 -11.96 -19.98
N TRP A 142 9.92 -10.97 -19.11
CA TRP A 142 10.56 -9.68 -19.35
C TRP A 142 11.98 -9.71 -18.79
N TRP A 143 12.96 -9.45 -19.65
CA TRP A 143 14.36 -9.30 -19.28
C TRP A 143 14.78 -7.87 -19.58
N ILE A 144 15.22 -7.15 -18.56
CA ILE A 144 15.87 -5.86 -18.72
C ILE A 144 17.37 -6.13 -18.54
N SER A 145 18.14 -5.93 -19.61
CA SER A 145 19.60 -5.93 -19.54
C SER A 145 20.08 -4.51 -19.74
N ALA A 146 20.75 -3.96 -18.72
CA ALA A 146 21.46 -2.70 -18.83
C ALA A 146 22.95 -3.00 -18.90
N ASN A 147 23.60 -2.58 -19.98
CA ASN A 147 25.06 -2.55 -20.03
C ASN A 147 25.52 -1.27 -19.31
N LEU A 148 25.63 -1.35 -17.98
CA LEU A 148 26.19 -0.29 -17.17
C LEU A 148 27.70 -0.27 -17.43
N SER A 149 28.12 0.43 -18.49
CA SER A 149 29.52 0.75 -18.71
C SER A 149 30.04 1.55 -17.51
N ASP A 150 30.84 0.90 -16.67
CA ASP A 150 31.60 1.42 -15.52
C ASP A 150 31.22 2.83 -15.04
N SER A 151 30.00 2.97 -14.50
CA SER A 151 29.48 4.23 -13.96
C SER A 151 30.27 4.70 -12.73
N THR A 152 31.16 3.85 -12.18
CA THR A 152 32.05 4.21 -11.07
C THR A 152 32.91 5.42 -11.38
N LYS A 153 33.26 5.65 -12.65
CA LYS A 153 34.02 6.84 -13.09
C LYS A 153 33.24 8.14 -13.01
N GLN A 154 31.91 8.07 -12.88
CA GLN A 154 31.03 9.22 -12.80
C GLN A 154 30.36 9.33 -11.42
N MET A 155 30.81 8.56 -10.44
CA MET A 155 30.29 8.59 -9.08
C MET A 155 31.41 8.94 -8.10
N ARG A 156 31.05 9.65 -7.02
CA ARG A 156 31.96 9.93 -5.90
C ARG A 156 31.33 9.43 -4.61
N SER A 157 32.07 8.61 -3.89
CA SER A 157 31.65 8.11 -2.58
C SER A 157 32.46 8.83 -1.50
N LEU A 158 31.80 9.24 -0.43
CA LEU A 158 32.39 9.89 0.72
C LEU A 158 31.98 9.16 1.98
N ILE A 159 32.96 8.71 2.74
CA ILE A 159 32.75 8.27 4.12
C ILE A 159 32.69 9.51 4.99
N CYS A 160 31.57 9.67 5.68
CA CYS A 160 31.33 10.76 6.62
C CYS A 160 31.15 10.17 8.02
N SER A 161 31.30 10.99 9.04
CA SER A 161 30.91 10.65 10.40
C SER A 161 30.32 11.87 11.12
N ASP A 162 29.86 12.85 10.35
CA ASP A 162 29.29 14.07 10.89
C ASP A 162 27.90 13.77 11.43
N GLU A 163 27.64 14.27 12.64
CA GLU A 163 26.29 14.31 13.21
C GLU A 163 25.64 15.64 12.82
N ILE A 164 24.56 15.56 12.04
CA ILE A 164 23.81 16.72 11.55
C ILE A 164 22.37 16.53 12.01
N GLU A 165 21.93 17.40 12.92
CA GLU A 165 20.57 17.38 13.47
C GLU A 165 20.14 16.00 14.03
N GLY A 166 21.10 15.28 14.63
CA GLY A 166 20.89 13.96 15.21
C GLY A 166 21.00 12.79 14.23
N HIS A 167 21.32 13.04 12.95
CA HIS A 167 21.64 12.01 11.97
C HIS A 167 23.15 11.89 11.79
N ILE A 168 23.67 10.68 11.92
CA ILE A 168 25.07 10.38 11.65
C ILE A 168 25.17 9.87 10.22
N PHE A 169 25.67 10.70 9.32
CA PHE A 169 25.92 10.31 7.94
C PHE A 169 27.16 9.44 7.88
N LYS A 170 27.04 8.18 7.44
CA LYS A 170 28.15 7.23 7.33
C LYS A 170 28.73 7.20 5.92
N ASN A 171 27.87 7.22 4.91
CA ASN A 171 28.26 7.17 3.52
C ASN A 171 27.37 8.09 2.68
N LEU A 172 27.99 8.86 1.79
CA LEU A 172 27.33 9.69 0.79
C LEU A 172 27.83 9.27 -0.59
N LEU A 173 26.92 8.93 -1.49
CA LEU A 173 27.21 8.61 -2.89
C LEU A 173 26.62 9.70 -3.77
N ILE A 174 27.48 10.40 -4.52
CA ILE A 174 27.07 11.34 -5.55
C ILE A 174 27.13 10.62 -6.89
N SER A 175 26.05 10.69 -7.65
CA SER A 175 25.95 10.21 -9.03
C SER A 175 25.44 11.33 -9.94
N PRO A 176 25.45 11.15 -11.27
CA PRO A 176 24.83 12.11 -12.17
C PRO A 176 23.34 12.33 -11.89
N LEU A 177 22.66 11.39 -11.22
CA LEU A 177 21.22 11.46 -10.95
C LEU A 177 20.88 12.07 -9.58
N GLY A 178 21.88 12.28 -8.72
CA GLY A 178 21.65 12.86 -7.41
C GLY A 178 22.58 12.33 -6.34
N ILE A 179 22.08 12.31 -5.11
CA ILE A 179 22.83 11.93 -3.90
C ILE A 179 22.09 10.81 -3.19
N GLU A 180 22.81 9.79 -2.76
CA GLU A 180 22.33 8.79 -1.81
C GLU A 180 23.08 8.94 -0.50
N ALA A 181 22.36 8.83 0.61
CA ALA A 181 22.91 8.84 1.95
C ALA A 181 22.56 7.55 2.68
N HIS A 182 23.55 7.00 3.36
CA HIS A 182 23.38 5.94 4.33
C HIS A 182 23.95 6.39 5.67
N GLY A 183 23.21 6.17 6.74
CA GLY A 183 23.61 6.63 8.06
C GLY A 183 22.87 5.94 9.18
N SER A 184 23.06 6.44 10.39
CA SER A 184 22.32 6.00 11.57
C SER A 184 21.72 7.17 12.31
N CYS A 185 20.62 6.92 13.00
CA CYS A 185 19.99 7.90 13.84
C CYS A 185 19.40 7.23 15.09
N PRO A 186 19.77 7.70 16.30
CA PRO A 186 19.37 7.07 17.55
C PRO A 186 17.91 7.35 17.96
N LYS A 187 17.18 8.21 17.22
CA LYS A 187 15.78 8.55 17.50
C LYS A 187 14.83 7.60 16.75
N GLU A 188 13.63 7.41 17.29
CA GLU A 188 12.51 6.75 16.59
C GLU A 188 12.01 7.65 15.43
N ASN A 189 11.65 7.06 14.29
CA ASN A 189 11.18 7.74 13.07
C ASN A 189 12.17 8.78 12.50
N CYS A 190 13.34 8.30 12.10
CA CYS A 190 14.42 9.16 11.62
C CYS A 190 14.57 9.11 10.09
N ILE A 191 13.52 9.50 9.39
CA ILE A 191 13.56 9.70 7.94
C ILE A 191 14.18 11.08 7.70
N ALA A 192 15.17 11.17 6.81
CA ALA A 192 15.85 12.42 6.47
C ALA A 192 15.06 13.28 5.44
N ASP A 193 13.74 13.14 5.39
CA ASP A 193 12.86 13.79 4.39
C ASP A 193 12.76 15.30 4.59
N GLU A 194 12.92 15.77 5.84
CA GLU A 194 13.00 17.19 6.17
C GLU A 194 14.36 17.83 5.80
N MET A 195 15.39 17.04 5.52
CA MET A 195 16.72 17.55 5.20
C MET A 195 16.81 18.06 3.77
N LYS A 196 17.35 19.27 3.63
CA LYS A 196 17.60 19.91 2.34
C LYS A 196 19.04 19.68 1.93
N LEU A 197 19.23 18.91 0.86
CA LEU A 197 20.55 18.73 0.26
C LEU A 197 20.75 19.65 -0.94
N SER A 198 21.95 20.19 -1.08
CA SER A 198 22.40 20.84 -2.31
C SER A 198 23.86 20.54 -2.59
N LEU A 199 24.25 20.65 -3.84
CA LEU A 199 25.62 20.43 -4.28
C LEU A 199 26.25 21.77 -4.64
N GLU A 200 27.46 22.00 -4.15
CA GLU A 200 28.25 23.17 -4.51
C GLU A 200 29.20 22.81 -5.65
N THR A 201 29.26 23.68 -6.65
CA THR A 201 30.19 23.61 -7.77
C THR A 201 30.98 24.91 -7.87
N SER A 202 32.00 24.93 -8.74
CA SER A 202 32.70 26.18 -9.09
C SER A 202 31.82 27.23 -9.77
N SER A 203 30.67 26.82 -10.33
CA SER A 203 29.73 27.67 -11.07
C SER A 203 28.49 28.07 -10.26
N GLY A 204 28.28 27.50 -9.07
CA GLY A 204 27.16 27.84 -8.19
C GLY A 204 26.65 26.64 -7.39
N TYR A 205 25.35 26.65 -7.08
CA TYR A 205 24.70 25.60 -6.31
C TYR A 205 23.69 24.85 -7.19
N ILE A 206 23.63 23.53 -7.02
CA ILE A 206 22.64 22.66 -7.64
C ILE A 206 21.69 22.19 -6.53
N SER A 207 20.42 22.57 -6.65
CA SER A 207 19.38 22.11 -5.73
C SER A 207 19.02 20.66 -5.98
N THR A 208 18.70 19.92 -4.92
CA THR A 208 18.19 18.56 -5.00
C THR A 208 16.78 18.48 -4.43
N LEU A 209 16.05 17.43 -4.80
CA LEU A 209 14.70 17.13 -4.32
C LEU A 209 14.71 15.77 -3.64
N PHE A 210 14.13 15.67 -2.43
CA PHE A 210 14.02 14.39 -1.75
C PHE A 210 13.25 13.38 -2.61
N GLY A 211 13.87 12.24 -2.87
CA GLY A 211 13.31 11.17 -3.72
C GLY A 211 12.68 10.03 -2.92
N GLY A 212 13.04 9.90 -1.64
CA GLY A 212 12.53 8.87 -0.76
C GLY A 212 13.61 8.27 0.12
N GLY A 213 13.18 7.49 1.10
CA GLY A 213 14.08 6.80 1.99
C GLY A 213 13.40 5.69 2.76
N SER A 214 14.20 4.89 3.44
CA SER A 214 13.78 3.86 4.38
C SER A 214 14.55 4.01 5.68
N TRP A 215 13.95 3.50 6.75
CA TRP A 215 14.57 3.44 8.06
C TRP A 215 14.25 2.09 8.70
N GLU A 216 15.29 1.40 9.16
CA GLU A 216 15.17 0.11 9.85
C GLU A 216 16.33 -0.02 10.84
N ASN A 217 16.07 -0.55 12.05
CA ASN A 217 17.10 -0.82 13.05
C ASN A 217 18.04 0.36 13.36
N GLN A 218 17.51 1.58 13.42
CA GLN A 218 18.27 2.83 13.64
C GLN A 218 19.22 3.20 12.49
N GLU A 219 19.14 2.53 11.36
CA GLU A 219 19.84 2.88 10.13
C GLU A 219 18.86 3.50 9.15
N PHE A 220 19.31 4.50 8.38
CA PHE A 220 18.51 5.13 7.36
C PHE A 220 19.21 5.07 6.01
N HIS A 221 18.41 4.95 4.96
CA HIS A 221 18.79 5.15 3.58
C HIS A 221 17.91 6.24 3.01
N ALA A 222 18.50 7.23 2.35
CA ALA A 222 17.76 8.32 1.73
C ALA A 222 18.42 8.71 0.41
N HIS A 223 17.64 9.22 -0.52
CA HIS A 223 18.18 9.76 -1.75
C HIS A 223 17.50 11.07 -2.15
N TRP A 224 18.27 11.92 -2.84
CA TRP A 224 17.82 13.20 -3.37
C TRP A 224 18.19 13.26 -4.85
N ASN A 225 17.21 13.59 -5.67
CA ASN A 225 17.31 13.65 -7.12
C ASN A 225 17.66 15.05 -7.59
N VAL A 226 18.39 15.14 -8.70
CA VAL A 226 18.58 16.38 -9.46
C VAL A 226 17.64 16.42 -10.67
N GLU A 227 17.23 17.62 -11.09
CA GLU A 227 16.34 17.79 -12.25
C GLU A 227 16.99 17.33 -13.56
N LYS A 228 18.32 17.50 -13.67
CA LYS A 228 19.10 17.15 -14.86
C LYS A 228 20.40 16.48 -14.45
N PRO A 229 20.94 15.55 -15.28
CA PRO A 229 22.19 14.90 -14.99
C PRO A 229 23.33 15.88 -14.72
N ILE A 230 24.06 15.66 -13.63
CA ILE A 230 25.17 16.53 -13.20
C ILE A 230 26.53 15.94 -13.56
N ASN A 231 27.50 16.81 -13.80
CA ASN A 231 28.91 16.42 -13.88
C ASN A 231 29.49 16.31 -12.47
N VAL A 232 29.65 15.08 -11.97
CA VAL A 232 30.11 14.82 -10.60
C VAL A 232 31.52 15.40 -10.33
N ASP A 233 32.34 15.58 -11.37
CA ASP A 233 33.69 16.14 -11.22
C ASP A 233 33.71 17.65 -10.93
N GLU A 234 32.61 18.36 -11.19
CA GLU A 234 32.49 19.78 -10.89
C GLU A 234 32.05 20.05 -9.45
N ILE A 235 31.64 19.01 -8.71
CA ILE A 235 31.17 19.15 -7.34
C ILE A 235 32.37 19.30 -6.40
N ILE A 236 32.31 20.31 -5.53
CA ILE A 236 33.34 20.64 -4.54
C ILE A 236 32.87 20.46 -3.10
N ALA A 237 31.55 20.44 -2.85
CA ALA A 237 30.99 20.15 -1.54
C ALA A 237 29.53 19.69 -1.63
N ILE A 238 29.07 18.99 -0.60
CA ILE A 238 27.66 18.71 -0.32
C ILE A 238 27.23 19.63 0.82
N HIS A 239 26.06 20.23 0.71
CA HIS A 239 25.42 20.95 1.80
C HIS A 239 24.23 20.15 2.29
N ILE A 240 24.16 19.91 3.59
CA ILE A 240 23.05 19.27 4.28
C ILE A 240 22.51 20.32 5.24
N ASN A 241 21.35 20.89 4.91
CA ASN A 241 20.85 22.12 5.52
C ASN A 241 21.93 23.22 5.45
N GLU A 242 22.37 23.73 6.61
CA GLU A 242 23.41 24.76 6.71
C GLU A 242 24.82 24.17 6.88
N HIS A 243 24.96 22.84 6.91
CA HIS A 243 26.25 22.17 7.11
C HIS A 243 26.92 21.83 5.79
N ARG A 244 28.15 22.34 5.59
CA ARG A 244 28.95 22.13 4.39
C ARG A 244 29.97 21.01 4.58
N ILE A 245 29.87 19.97 3.76
CA ILE A 245 30.79 18.82 3.71
C ILE A 245 31.66 18.93 2.44
N PRO A 246 32.95 19.30 2.55
CA PRO A 246 33.83 19.41 1.39
C PRO A 246 34.14 18.04 0.78
N LEU A 247 34.13 17.97 -0.54
CA LEU A 247 34.67 16.82 -1.27
C LEU A 247 36.18 17.01 -1.41
N ARG A 248 36.96 16.10 -0.80
CA ARG A 248 38.43 16.09 -0.91
C ARG A 248 38.90 15.26 -2.07
#